data_AF-A0A9X6ACN8-F1
#
_entry.id   AF-A0A9X6ACN8-F1
#
_cell.length_a   1.000
_cell.length_b   1.000
_cell.length_c   1.000
_cell.angle_alpha   90.00
_cell.angle_beta   90.00
_cell.angle_gamma   90.00
#
_symmetry.space_group_name_H-M   'P 1'
#
loop_
_entity.id
_entity.type
_entity.pdbx_description
1 polymer ?
#
loop_
_entity_poly.entity_id
_entity_poly.type
_entity_poly.pdbx_seq_one_letter_code
_entity_poly.pdbx_strand_id
1 'polypeptide(L)'
;LMAETLGPALEFWHGVALTAWFVCEGPYSRAPLSGVADYYSRALTALAAAGCPVAPDLFEELRIAEQYLGPEEMIVKERNELPVDTAIGPFTMTSTLSSGSRREGFERVRDIITRRRRAWAEQYLDTYLQQRWRTALEGVAQAHHRFVAAKGRPPSLIQFAQFATAAANQWTGGDLGALYTAIGEPAPAQQLHPARLLPGDGYDVAQRVY
;
A
#
# COMPACT_ATOMS: atom_id res chain seq x y z
N LEU A 1 10.49 2.26 0.84
CA LEU A 1 10.72 2.74 2.23
C LEU A 1 9.40 2.78 3.00
N MET A 2 8.60 3.86 3.03
CA MET A 2 7.33 3.86 3.80
C MET A 2 6.31 2.80 3.34
N ALA A 3 6.29 2.48 2.03
CA ALA A 3 5.35 1.52 1.49
C ALA A 3 5.58 0.08 1.99
N GLU A 4 6.84 -0.30 2.20
CA GLU A 4 7.20 -1.62 2.70
C GLU A 4 6.96 -1.73 4.20
N THR A 5 7.14 -0.62 4.94
CA THR A 5 6.93 -0.55 6.39
C THR A 5 5.46 -0.84 6.74
N LEU A 6 4.52 -0.22 6.01
CA LEU A 6 3.06 -0.38 6.22
C LEU A 6 2.50 -1.71 5.70
N GLY A 7 3.17 -2.37 4.75
CA GLY A 7 2.86 -3.74 4.32
C GLY A 7 1.37 -3.98 3.99
N PRO A 8 0.74 -5.02 4.57
CA PRO A 8 -0.68 -5.35 4.34
C PRO A 8 -1.66 -4.19 4.52
N ALA A 9 -1.40 -3.28 5.47
CA ALA A 9 -2.27 -2.13 5.70
C ALA A 9 -2.27 -1.19 4.49
N LEU A 10 -1.08 -0.91 3.93
CA LEU A 10 -1.00 -0.09 2.72
C LEU A 10 -1.57 -0.83 1.52
N GLU A 11 -1.22 -2.11 1.33
CA GLU A 11 -1.73 -2.94 0.23
C GLU A 11 -3.27 -2.88 0.16
N PHE A 12 -3.93 -3.03 1.31
CA PHE A 12 -5.38 -2.94 1.39
C PHE A 12 -5.89 -1.50 1.20
N TRP A 13 -5.49 -0.55 2.05
CA TRP A 13 -6.10 0.79 2.06
C TRP A 13 -5.79 1.61 0.81
N HIS A 14 -4.60 1.46 0.25
CA HIS A 14 -4.27 2.06 -1.04
C HIS A 14 -4.94 1.31 -2.19
N GLY A 15 -4.96 -0.03 -2.10
CA GLY A 15 -5.62 -0.89 -3.09
C GLY A 15 -7.09 -0.54 -3.27
N VAL A 16 -7.87 -0.55 -2.19
CA VAL A 16 -9.31 -0.24 -2.25
C VAL A 16 -9.58 1.18 -2.75
N ALA A 17 -8.73 2.15 -2.40
CA ALA A 17 -8.84 3.52 -2.92
C ALA A 17 -8.57 3.57 -4.42
N LEU A 18 -7.59 2.82 -4.93
CA LEU A 18 -7.35 2.68 -6.37
C LEU A 18 -8.49 1.94 -7.06
N THR A 19 -9.04 0.88 -6.48
CA THR A 19 -10.23 0.19 -7.02
C THR A 19 -11.39 1.16 -7.15
N ALA A 20 -11.65 1.97 -6.12
CA ALA A 20 -12.70 2.99 -6.18
C ALA A 20 -12.47 4.00 -7.31
N TRP A 21 -11.22 4.45 -7.48
CA TRP A 21 -10.88 5.34 -8.59
C TRP A 21 -11.07 4.64 -9.95
N PHE A 22 -10.62 3.40 -10.11
CA PHE A 22 -10.77 2.67 -11.37
C PHE A 22 -12.22 2.35 -11.73
N VAL A 23 -13.07 2.07 -10.74
CA VAL A 23 -14.50 1.82 -10.95
C VAL A 23 -15.24 3.10 -11.35
N CYS A 24 -14.85 4.25 -10.81
CA CYS A 24 -15.58 5.50 -11.03
C CYS A 24 -14.99 6.35 -12.17
N GLU A 25 -13.67 6.37 -12.36
CA GLU A 25 -12.96 7.34 -13.21
C GLU A 25 -11.91 6.70 -14.13
N GLY A 26 -11.55 5.44 -13.89
CA GLY A 26 -10.44 4.80 -14.58
C GLY A 26 -10.83 4.02 -15.83
N PRO A 27 -9.83 3.61 -16.64
CA PRO A 27 -10.07 2.87 -17.87
C PRO A 27 -10.64 1.46 -17.63
N TYR A 28 -10.26 0.83 -16.52
CA TYR A 28 -10.67 -0.53 -16.17
C TYR A 28 -10.33 -0.84 -14.71
N SER A 29 -11.27 -1.45 -13.98
CA SER A 29 -11.02 -2.04 -12.67
C SER A 29 -10.94 -3.56 -12.75
N ARG A 30 -9.95 -4.15 -12.06
CA ARG A 30 -9.80 -5.61 -11.94
C ARG A 30 -10.84 -6.25 -11.03
N ALA A 31 -11.50 -5.47 -10.19
CA ALA A 31 -12.53 -5.93 -9.26
C ALA A 31 -13.64 -4.87 -9.12
N PRO A 32 -14.91 -5.27 -8.99
CA PRO A 32 -15.98 -4.36 -8.57
C PRO A 32 -15.82 -3.97 -7.09
N LEU A 33 -16.54 -2.95 -6.64
CA LEU A 33 -16.52 -2.55 -5.21
C LEU A 33 -17.08 -3.65 -4.31
N SER A 34 -18.10 -4.38 -4.78
CA SER A 34 -18.61 -5.58 -4.09
C SER A 34 -17.61 -6.73 -3.98
N GLY A 35 -16.56 -6.74 -4.83
CA GLY A 35 -15.55 -7.79 -4.90
C GLY A 35 -14.26 -7.48 -4.14
N VAL A 36 -14.18 -6.34 -3.46
CA VAL A 36 -12.98 -5.88 -2.73
C VAL A 36 -12.55 -6.87 -1.65
N ALA A 37 -13.50 -7.48 -0.94
CA ALA A 37 -13.20 -8.43 0.14
C ALA A 37 -12.43 -9.66 -0.38
N ASP A 38 -12.85 -10.23 -1.51
CA ASP A 38 -12.20 -11.39 -2.11
C ASP A 38 -10.88 -11.00 -2.77
N TYR A 39 -10.88 -9.88 -3.49
CA TYR A 39 -9.71 -9.41 -4.22
C TYR A 39 -8.52 -9.10 -3.30
N TYR A 40 -8.77 -8.51 -2.13
CA TYR A 40 -7.74 -8.20 -1.13
C TYR A 40 -7.70 -9.20 0.05
N SER A 41 -8.28 -10.39 -0.12
CA SER A 41 -8.37 -11.43 0.93
C SER A 41 -7.03 -11.75 1.59
N ARG A 42 -5.93 -11.76 0.83
CA ARG A 42 -4.57 -11.97 1.35
C ARG A 42 -4.17 -10.88 2.35
N ALA A 43 -4.34 -9.61 1.97
CA ALA A 43 -4.01 -8.48 2.84
C ALA A 43 -4.92 -8.44 4.07
N LEU A 44 -6.22 -8.70 3.90
CA LEU A 44 -7.20 -8.77 4.97
C LEU A 44 -6.88 -9.89 5.98
N THR A 45 -6.50 -11.06 5.50
CA THR A 45 -6.08 -12.19 6.34
C THR A 45 -4.83 -11.83 7.15
N ALA A 46 -3.85 -11.16 6.53
CA ALA A 46 -2.65 -10.72 7.22
C ALA A 46 -2.94 -9.64 8.28
N LEU A 47 -3.86 -8.72 8.03
CA LEU A 47 -4.32 -7.73 9.01
C LEU A 47 -5.06 -8.37 10.18
N ALA A 48 -5.93 -9.34 9.90
CA ALA A 48 -6.63 -10.10 10.94
C ALA A 48 -5.66 -10.93 11.80
N ALA A 49 -4.67 -11.58 11.19
CA ALA A 49 -3.62 -12.31 11.91
C ALA A 49 -2.74 -11.39 12.78
N ALA A 50 -2.60 -10.12 12.38
CA ALA A 50 -1.95 -9.07 13.17
C ALA A 50 -2.87 -8.47 14.25
N GLY A 51 -4.08 -9.00 14.47
CA GLY A 51 -5.04 -8.46 15.46
C GLY A 51 -5.61 -7.09 15.09
N CYS A 52 -5.44 -6.66 13.83
CA CYS A 52 -5.84 -5.35 13.33
C CYS A 52 -6.86 -5.47 12.18
N PRO A 53 -8.00 -6.15 12.38
CA PRO A 53 -8.94 -6.47 11.31
C PRO A 53 -9.60 -5.23 10.71
N VAL A 54 -10.00 -5.33 9.46
CA VAL A 54 -10.87 -4.34 8.81
C VAL A 54 -12.32 -4.67 9.13
N ALA A 55 -13.10 -3.67 9.56
CA ALA A 55 -14.51 -3.85 9.91
C ALA A 55 -15.34 -4.36 8.71
N PRO A 56 -16.15 -5.43 8.88
CA PRO A 56 -16.99 -5.97 7.80
C PRO A 56 -17.94 -4.95 7.18
N ASP A 57 -18.41 -3.98 7.98
CA ASP A 57 -19.29 -2.89 7.53
C ASP A 57 -18.73 -2.11 6.34
N LEU A 58 -17.40 -2.00 6.20
CA LEU A 58 -16.80 -1.35 5.04
C LEU A 58 -17.25 -2.01 3.74
N PHE A 59 -17.23 -3.35 3.68
CA PHE A 59 -17.57 -4.07 2.46
C PHE A 59 -19.05 -3.93 2.13
N GLU A 60 -19.91 -3.91 3.15
CA GLU A 60 -21.34 -3.68 2.95
C GLU A 60 -21.61 -2.26 2.48
N GLU A 61 -20.96 -1.25 3.07
CA GLU A 61 -21.06 0.14 2.60
C GLU A 61 -20.58 0.31 1.15
N LEU A 62 -19.48 -0.34 0.78
CA LEU A 62 -18.97 -0.31 -0.60
C LEU A 62 -19.93 -1.01 -1.58
N ARG A 63 -20.50 -2.16 -1.19
CA ARG A 63 -21.50 -2.89 -1.97
C ARG A 63 -22.76 -2.04 -2.19
N ILE A 64 -23.23 -1.34 -1.15
CA ILE A 64 -24.37 -0.43 -1.25
C ILE A 64 -24.02 0.76 -2.14
N ALA A 65 -22.86 1.39 -1.92
CA ALA A 65 -22.43 2.55 -2.70
C ALA A 65 -22.33 2.25 -4.20
N GLU A 66 -21.91 1.05 -4.58
CA GLU A 66 -21.85 0.59 -5.97
C GLU A 66 -23.20 0.60 -6.69
N GLN A 67 -24.29 0.33 -5.96
CA GLN A 67 -25.66 0.37 -6.49
C GLN A 67 -26.14 1.79 -6.80
N TYR A 68 -25.51 2.79 -6.18
CA TYR A 68 -25.84 4.21 -6.36
C TYR A 68 -24.87 4.94 -7.28
N LEU A 69 -23.91 4.24 -7.87
CA LEU A 69 -23.05 4.82 -8.90
C LEU A 69 -23.88 5.13 -10.15
N GLY A 70 -23.52 6.24 -10.81
CA GLY A 70 -24.15 6.70 -12.04
C GLY A 70 -24.08 5.68 -13.18
N PRO A 71 -24.79 5.96 -14.30
CA PRO A 71 -24.73 5.11 -15.48
C PRO A 71 -23.30 5.02 -16.00
N GLU A 72 -23.02 3.93 -16.70
CA GLU A 72 -21.73 3.71 -17.34
C GLU A 72 -21.55 4.65 -18.53
N GLU A 73 -20.57 5.55 -18.45
CA GLU A 73 -20.21 6.49 -19.50
C GLU A 73 -18.91 6.05 -20.16
N MET A 74 -18.89 5.90 -21.48
CA MET A 74 -17.65 5.59 -22.20
C MET A 74 -16.66 6.77 -22.14
N ILE A 75 -15.43 6.48 -21.72
CA ILE A 75 -14.32 7.43 -21.79
C ILE A 75 -13.83 7.45 -23.24
N VAL A 76 -14.20 8.51 -23.97
CA VAL A 76 -13.76 8.75 -25.35
C VAL A 76 -12.43 9.48 -25.33
N LYS A 77 -11.36 8.86 -25.88
CA LYS A 77 -10.04 9.49 -26.02
C LYS A 77 -9.94 10.32 -27.29
N GLU A 78 -10.45 9.81 -28.39
CA GLU A 78 -10.47 10.50 -29.68
C GLU A 78 -11.78 10.21 -30.39
N ARG A 79 -12.40 11.28 -30.91
CA ARG A 79 -13.55 11.22 -31.80
C ARG A 79 -13.09 11.78 -33.14
N ASN A 80 -12.93 10.90 -34.13
CA ASN A 80 -12.59 11.30 -35.49
C ASN A 80 -13.84 11.22 -36.34
N GLU A 81 -14.27 12.37 -36.84
CA GLU A 81 -15.32 12.48 -37.86
C GLU A 81 -14.60 12.54 -39.21
N LEU A 82 -14.72 11.46 -39.98
CA LEU A 82 -14.19 11.36 -41.32
C LEU A 82 -15.35 11.58 -42.29
N PRO A 83 -15.40 12.70 -43.03
CA PRO A 83 -16.32 12.83 -44.15
C PRO A 83 -15.92 11.81 -45.22
N VAL A 84 -16.85 10.92 -45.57
CA VAL A 84 -16.66 9.93 -46.64
C VAL A 84 -17.56 10.33 -47.80
N ASP A 85 -16.93 10.78 -48.89
CA ASP A 85 -17.64 10.99 -50.15
C ASP A 85 -17.81 9.64 -50.85
N THR A 86 -19.06 9.24 -51.06
CA THR A 86 -19.39 8.05 -51.86
C THR A 86 -20.21 8.43 -53.08
N ALA A 87 -20.28 7.52 -54.06
CA ALA A 87 -21.05 7.70 -55.28
C ALA A 87 -22.56 7.94 -55.05
N ILE A 88 -23.05 7.74 -53.83
CA ILE A 88 -24.46 7.88 -53.42
C ILE A 88 -24.67 9.15 -52.56
N GLY A 89 -23.61 9.91 -52.29
CA GLY A 89 -23.63 11.16 -51.50
C GLY A 89 -22.62 11.17 -50.35
N PRO A 90 -22.37 12.34 -49.73
CA PRO A 90 -21.50 12.46 -48.57
C PRO A 90 -22.17 11.84 -47.33
N PHE A 91 -21.44 11.03 -46.57
CA PHE A 91 -21.83 10.67 -45.20
C PHE A 91 -20.64 10.80 -44.24
N THR A 92 -20.91 11.13 -42.98
CA THR A 92 -19.87 11.27 -41.96
C THR A 92 -19.69 9.96 -41.20
N MET A 93 -18.52 9.35 -41.31
CA MET A 93 -18.15 8.19 -40.49
C MET A 93 -17.53 8.67 -39.17
N THR A 94 -18.19 8.40 -38.05
CA THR A 94 -17.63 8.70 -36.72
C THR A 94 -16.90 7.48 -36.19
N SER A 95 -15.57 7.56 -36.08
CA SER A 95 -14.77 6.56 -35.38
C SER A 95 -14.45 7.04 -33.96
N THR A 96 -14.76 6.23 -32.96
CA THR A 96 -14.55 6.57 -31.54
C THR A 96 -13.56 5.59 -30.93
N LEU A 97 -12.41 6.08 -30.49
CA LEU A 97 -11.46 5.32 -29.68
C LEU A 97 -11.84 5.50 -28.21
N SER A 98 -12.48 4.49 -27.62
CA SER A 98 -12.75 4.47 -26.18
C SER A 98 -11.60 3.80 -25.42
N SER A 99 -11.33 4.28 -24.21
CA SER A 99 -10.29 3.70 -23.34
C SER A 99 -10.81 3.04 -22.07
N GLY A 100 -12.14 2.99 -21.91
CA GLY A 100 -12.78 2.47 -20.71
C GLY A 100 -14.13 3.11 -20.47
N SER A 101 -14.66 2.92 -19.27
CA SER A 101 -15.90 3.53 -18.81
C SER A 101 -15.75 4.13 -17.41
N ARG A 102 -16.53 5.18 -17.15
CA ARG A 102 -16.58 5.89 -15.89
C ARG A 102 -18.01 5.89 -15.36
N ARG A 103 -18.17 6.07 -14.05
CA ARG A 103 -19.46 6.15 -13.37
C ARG A 103 -19.39 7.25 -12.32
N GLU A 104 -20.36 8.16 -12.32
CA GLU A 104 -20.44 9.18 -11.27
C GLU A 104 -20.59 8.54 -9.88
N GLY A 105 -20.05 9.20 -8.85
CA GLY A 105 -20.17 8.76 -7.45
C GLY A 105 -18.84 8.46 -6.75
N PHE A 106 -17.70 8.75 -7.38
CA PHE A 106 -16.37 8.59 -6.77
C PHE A 106 -16.26 9.23 -5.39
N GLU A 107 -16.76 10.45 -5.22
CA GLU A 107 -16.67 11.19 -3.96
C GLU A 107 -17.33 10.43 -2.81
N ARG A 108 -18.51 9.84 -3.06
CA ARG A 108 -19.23 9.04 -2.06
C ARG A 108 -18.40 7.83 -1.62
N VAL A 109 -17.79 7.12 -2.58
CA VAL A 109 -16.96 5.94 -2.31
C VAL A 109 -15.67 6.34 -1.59
N ARG A 110 -15.01 7.40 -2.05
CA ARG A 110 -13.81 7.99 -1.44
C ARG A 110 -14.07 8.37 0.02
N ASP A 111 -15.20 8.97 0.32
CA ASP A 111 -15.54 9.44 1.66
C ASP A 111 -15.82 8.26 2.62
N ILE A 112 -16.46 7.19 2.13
CA ILE A 112 -16.61 5.91 2.86
C ILE A 112 -15.23 5.33 3.21
N ILE A 113 -14.36 5.16 2.21
CA ILE A 113 -13.01 4.59 2.40
C ILE A 113 -12.20 5.45 3.36
N THR A 114 -12.24 6.78 3.19
CA THR A 114 -11.47 7.72 4.02
C THR A 114 -11.92 7.66 5.48
N ARG A 115 -13.24 7.66 5.73
CA ARG A 115 -13.79 7.53 7.08
C ARG A 115 -13.36 6.21 7.72
N ARG A 116 -13.52 5.08 7.02
CA ARG A 116 -13.20 3.75 7.55
C ARG A 116 -11.70 3.56 7.75
N ARG A 117 -10.86 4.11 6.87
CA ARG A 117 -9.40 4.12 7.03
C ARG A 117 -8.97 4.90 8.27
N ARG A 118 -9.55 6.09 8.50
CA ARG A 118 -9.23 6.91 9.69
C ARG A 118 -9.63 6.19 10.97
N ALA A 119 -10.85 5.65 11.04
CA ALA A 119 -11.29 4.87 12.18
C ALA A 119 -10.39 3.65 12.46
N TRP A 120 -9.98 2.95 11.41
CA TRP A 120 -9.02 1.85 11.55
C TRP A 120 -7.66 2.34 12.05
N ALA A 121 -7.16 3.47 11.55
CA ALA A 121 -5.87 4.01 11.96
C ALA A 121 -5.89 4.45 13.43
N GLU A 122 -6.92 5.18 13.85
CA GLU A 122 -7.16 5.58 15.24
C GLU A 122 -7.18 4.37 16.19
N GLN A 123 -7.75 3.26 15.74
CA GLN A 123 -7.92 2.07 16.57
C GLN A 123 -6.68 1.17 16.59
N TYR A 124 -5.99 1.01 15.46
CA TYR A 124 -5.02 -0.09 15.28
C TYR A 124 -3.63 0.35 14.85
N LEU A 125 -3.44 1.55 14.30
CA LEU A 125 -2.19 1.87 13.61
C LEU A 125 -0.98 1.76 14.52
N ASP A 126 -1.04 2.32 15.73
CA ASP A 126 0.10 2.31 16.66
C ASP A 126 0.49 0.87 17.03
N THR A 127 -0.48 0.08 17.49
CA THR A 127 -0.27 -1.33 17.82
C THR A 127 0.24 -2.13 16.62
N TYR A 128 -0.31 -1.87 15.43
CA TYR A 128 0.12 -2.50 14.19
C TYR A 128 1.59 -2.18 13.86
N LEU A 129 1.97 -0.90 13.91
CA LEU A 129 3.34 -0.47 13.64
C LEU A 129 4.32 -1.04 14.68
N GLN A 130 3.93 -1.07 15.95
CA GLN A 130 4.75 -1.66 17.01
C GLN A 130 4.97 -3.17 16.78
N GLN A 131 3.93 -3.91 16.40
CA GLN A 131 4.05 -5.33 16.08
C GLN A 131 4.93 -5.57 14.86
N ARG A 132 4.78 -4.74 13.82
CA ARG A 132 5.59 -4.80 12.59
C ARG A 132 7.07 -4.54 12.90
N TRP A 133 7.35 -3.54 13.71
CA TRP A 133 8.70 -3.23 14.19
C TRP A 133 9.30 -4.40 14.97
N ARG A 134 8.57 -4.94 15.96
CA ARG A 134 9.03 -6.08 16.77
C ARG A 134 9.31 -7.31 15.92
N THR A 135 8.42 -7.66 15.01
CA THR A 135 8.63 -8.79 14.09
C THR A 135 9.89 -8.61 13.25
N ALA A 136 10.15 -7.39 12.78
CA ALA A 136 11.36 -7.07 12.02
C ALA A 136 12.62 -7.22 12.89
N LEU A 137 12.62 -6.68 14.11
CA LEU A 137 13.72 -6.83 15.07
C LEU A 137 13.99 -8.29 15.42
N GLU A 138 12.95 -9.05 15.74
CA GLU A 138 13.05 -10.47 16.07
C GLU A 138 13.63 -11.27 14.88
N GLY A 139 13.21 -10.96 13.66
CA GLY A 139 13.76 -11.57 12.45
C GLY A 139 15.25 -11.30 12.27
N VAL A 140 15.69 -10.05 12.50
CA VAL A 140 17.12 -9.66 12.42
C VAL A 140 17.93 -10.32 13.55
N ALA A 141 17.43 -10.33 14.78
CA ALA A 141 18.08 -10.96 15.92
C ALA A 141 18.24 -12.48 15.69
N GLN A 142 17.20 -13.16 15.19
CA GLN A 142 17.28 -14.57 14.84
C GLN A 142 18.28 -14.86 13.71
N ALA A 143 18.36 -13.97 12.70
CA ALA A 143 19.35 -14.11 11.63
C ALA A 143 20.78 -13.91 12.15
N HIS A 144 20.98 -12.93 13.05
CA HIS A 144 22.25 -12.70 13.73
C HIS A 144 22.67 -13.91 14.58
N HIS A 145 21.81 -14.40 15.47
CA HIS A 145 22.11 -15.58 16.29
C HIS A 145 22.45 -16.81 15.45
N ARG A 146 21.72 -17.04 14.34
CA ARG A 146 22.03 -18.12 13.39
C ARG A 146 23.42 -17.94 12.75
N PHE A 147 23.79 -16.71 12.39
CA PHE A 147 25.10 -16.42 11.85
C PHE A 147 26.21 -16.71 12.89
N VAL A 148 26.04 -16.23 14.12
CA VAL A 148 27.01 -16.43 15.21
C VAL A 148 27.16 -17.92 15.52
N ALA A 149 26.05 -18.65 15.62
CA ALA A 149 26.07 -20.10 15.85
C ALA A 149 26.80 -20.86 14.72
N ALA A 150 26.64 -20.43 13.46
CA ALA A 150 27.27 -21.08 12.31
C ALA A 150 28.75 -20.71 12.13
N LYS A 151 29.17 -19.50 12.50
CA LYS A 151 30.53 -18.98 12.26
C LYS A 151 31.40 -18.89 13.51
N GLY A 152 30.83 -19.05 14.69
CA GLY A 152 31.51 -18.92 15.98
C GLY A 152 31.97 -17.50 16.32
N ARG A 153 31.55 -16.49 15.54
CA ARG A 153 31.94 -15.09 15.73
C ARG A 153 30.83 -14.13 15.27
N PRO A 154 30.77 -12.89 15.83
CA PRO A 154 29.87 -11.85 15.37
C PRO A 154 30.06 -11.53 13.87
N PRO A 155 28.97 -11.21 13.13
CA PRO A 155 29.07 -10.75 11.75
C PRO A 155 29.78 -9.40 11.68
N SER A 156 30.63 -9.22 10.65
CA SER A 156 31.10 -7.89 10.29
C SER A 156 29.93 -7.01 9.82
N LEU A 157 30.12 -5.69 9.75
CA LEU A 157 29.07 -4.77 9.31
C LEU A 157 28.53 -5.12 7.90
N ILE A 158 29.42 -5.53 6.99
CA ILE A 158 29.06 -5.97 5.63
C ILE A 158 28.23 -7.25 5.68
N GLN A 159 28.60 -8.20 6.54
CA GLN A 159 27.86 -9.47 6.70
C GLN A 159 26.51 -9.26 7.37
N PHE A 160 26.44 -8.35 8.35
CA PHE A 160 25.19 -7.96 9.00
C PHE A 160 24.24 -7.29 8.01
N ALA A 161 24.76 -6.39 7.17
CA ALA A 161 23.97 -5.73 6.14
C ALA A 161 23.26 -6.73 5.20
N GLN A 162 23.87 -7.90 4.91
CA GLN A 162 23.28 -8.91 4.02
C GLN A 162 21.89 -9.39 4.46
N PHE A 163 21.58 -9.37 5.75
CA PHE A 163 20.27 -9.77 6.27
C PHE A 163 19.52 -8.63 6.99
N ALA A 164 20.19 -7.55 7.35
CA ALA A 164 19.61 -6.45 8.13
C ALA A 164 19.17 -5.23 7.29
N THR A 165 19.63 -5.12 6.03
CA THR A 165 19.39 -3.92 5.19
C THR A 165 17.91 -3.56 5.04
N ALA A 166 17.03 -4.54 4.82
CA ALA A 166 15.60 -4.29 4.65
C ALA A 166 14.99 -3.65 5.91
N ALA A 167 15.27 -4.22 7.09
CA ALA A 167 14.79 -3.68 8.36
C ALA A 167 15.41 -2.31 8.67
N ALA A 168 16.71 -2.12 8.41
CA ALA A 168 17.37 -0.85 8.63
C ALA A 168 16.78 0.26 7.76
N ASN A 169 16.57 -0.02 6.48
CA ASN A 169 15.93 0.91 5.55
C ASN A 169 14.52 1.28 6.05
N GLN A 170 13.72 0.30 6.45
CA GLN A 170 12.32 0.52 6.85
C GLN A 170 12.16 1.30 8.17
N TRP A 171 13.07 1.12 9.12
CA TRP A 171 12.86 1.55 10.51
C TRP A 171 13.93 2.48 11.07
N THR A 172 15.16 2.44 10.56
CA THR A 172 16.27 3.27 11.06
C THR A 172 16.84 4.22 10.01
N GLY A 173 16.16 4.36 8.87
CA GLY A 173 16.63 5.20 7.75
C GLY A 173 17.93 4.70 7.13
N GLY A 174 18.21 3.40 7.23
CA GLY A 174 19.44 2.76 6.76
C GLY A 174 20.57 2.71 7.79
N ASP A 175 20.33 3.17 9.03
CA ASP A 175 21.32 3.09 10.12
C ASP A 175 21.39 1.66 10.68
N LEU A 176 22.43 0.93 10.25
CA LEU A 176 22.69 -0.44 10.70
C LEU A 176 23.19 -0.49 12.14
N GLY A 177 23.87 0.56 12.62
CA GLY A 177 24.34 0.67 14.00
C GLY A 177 23.18 0.83 14.99
N ALA A 178 22.21 1.67 14.65
CA ALA A 178 20.96 1.80 15.40
C ALA A 178 20.20 0.47 15.49
N LEU A 179 20.16 -0.29 14.39
CA LEU A 179 19.53 -1.61 14.37
C LEU A 179 20.31 -2.65 15.19
N TYR A 180 21.65 -2.60 15.17
CA TYR A 180 22.51 -3.45 16.01
C TYR A 180 22.25 -3.21 17.50
N THR A 181 22.12 -1.93 17.87
CA THR A 181 21.80 -1.53 19.24
C THR A 181 20.38 -1.95 19.63
N ALA A 182 19.41 -1.84 18.70
CA ALA A 182 18.02 -2.23 18.93
C ALA A 182 17.83 -3.73 19.17
N ILE A 183 18.72 -4.59 18.64
CA ILE A 183 18.72 -6.04 18.94
C ILE A 183 19.54 -6.40 20.19
N GLY A 184 20.08 -5.42 20.92
CA GLY A 184 20.81 -5.62 22.17
C GLY A 184 22.30 -5.96 22.00
N GLU A 185 22.84 -5.81 20.80
CA GLU A 185 24.23 -6.12 20.49
C GLU A 185 25.09 -4.84 20.44
N PRO A 186 26.36 -4.86 20.88
CA PRO A 186 27.22 -3.69 20.79
C PRO A 186 27.60 -3.44 19.33
N ALA A 187 27.22 -2.27 18.80
CA ALA A 187 27.52 -1.91 17.42
C ALA A 187 29.04 -1.92 17.15
N PRO A 188 29.54 -2.63 16.12
CA PRO A 188 30.97 -2.81 15.90
C PRO A 188 31.73 -1.52 15.49
N ALA A 189 31.04 -0.43 15.12
CA ALA A 189 31.60 0.90 14.91
C ALA A 189 30.51 1.99 14.85
N GLN A 190 30.84 3.24 15.21
CA GLN A 190 30.01 4.41 14.93
C GLN A 190 29.98 4.67 13.42
N GLN A 191 28.81 4.60 12.79
CA GLN A 191 28.65 4.94 11.37
C GLN A 191 28.65 6.47 11.20
N LEU A 192 29.43 6.99 10.26
CA LEU A 192 29.30 8.38 9.80
C LEU A 192 27.95 8.51 9.07
N HIS A 193 27.02 9.23 9.69
CA HIS A 193 25.64 9.32 9.23
C HIS A 193 25.55 10.10 7.90
N PRO A 194 24.94 9.55 6.84
CA PRO A 194 24.34 10.38 5.81
C PRO A 194 23.24 11.23 6.46
N ALA A 195 23.06 12.47 6.01
CA ALA A 195 22.02 13.35 6.54
C ALA A 195 20.66 12.63 6.53
N ARG A 196 20.05 12.46 7.72
CA ARG A 196 18.72 11.86 7.83
C ARG A 196 17.76 12.68 6.97
N LEU A 197 17.12 12.02 6.01
CA LEU A 197 16.10 12.65 5.16
C LEU A 197 14.81 12.95 5.94
N LEU A 198 14.58 12.27 7.08
CA LEU A 198 13.42 12.43 7.93
C LEU A 198 13.83 12.58 9.41
N PRO A 199 13.22 13.51 10.18
CA PRO A 199 13.51 13.67 11.59
C PRO A 199 12.80 12.60 12.45
N GLY A 200 13.58 11.70 13.05
CA GLY A 200 13.08 10.60 13.91
C GLY A 200 13.50 9.23 13.40
N ASP A 201 13.09 8.16 14.07
CA ASP A 201 13.14 6.81 13.49
C ASP A 201 11.91 6.56 12.57
N GLY A 202 11.91 5.47 11.81
CA GLY A 202 10.83 5.16 10.87
C GLY A 202 9.48 4.91 11.56
N TYR A 203 9.50 4.50 12.83
CA TYR A 203 8.30 4.30 13.64
C TYR A 203 7.69 5.66 14.03
N ASP A 204 8.50 6.60 14.52
CA ASP A 204 8.08 7.97 14.84
C ASP A 204 7.47 8.68 13.63
N VAL A 205 8.06 8.51 12.45
CA VAL A 205 7.52 9.11 11.22
C VAL A 205 6.22 8.45 10.81
N ALA A 206 6.13 7.12 10.84
CA ALA A 206 4.91 6.41 10.51
C ALA A 206 3.74 6.79 11.44
N GLN A 207 4.03 7.03 12.73
CA GLN A 207 3.06 7.51 13.71
C GLN A 207 2.60 8.96 13.47
N ARG A 208 3.43 9.83 12.86
CA ARG A 208 3.08 11.24 12.60
C ARG A 208 2.30 11.48 11.32
N VAL A 209 2.39 10.57 10.34
CA VAL A 209 1.79 10.74 9.00
C VAL A 209 0.33 10.28 8.95
N TYR A 210 -0.12 9.52 9.95
CA TYR A 210 -1.47 8.95 10.04
C TYR A 210 -2.07 9.21 11.42
#